data_AF-A0A832PA46-F1
#
_entry.id   AF-A0A832PA46-F1
#
_cell.length_a   1.000
_cell.length_b   1.000
_cell.length_c   1.000
_cell.angle_alpha   90.00
_cell.angle_beta   90.00
_cell.angle_gamma   90.00
#
_symmetry.space_group_name_H-M   'P 1'
#
loop_
_entity.id
_entity.type
_entity.pdbx_description
1 polymer ?
#
loop_
_entity_poly.entity_id
_entity_poly.type
_entity_poly.pdbx_seq_one_letter_code
_entity_poly.pdbx_strand_id
1 'polypeptide(L)'
;MIHPSIDRNQEAVGIFYFDPLPTNCVANWVCPRGTGAGYPKYAYSTRPEYGYKNLATFLGACSFDCLFCQNSSYKEMAIRGKPIFTAENLDDMIKVSLSSGGIIKFDLKA
;
A
#
# COMPACT_ATOMS: atom_id res chain seq x y z
N MET A 1 11.29 23.01 9.77
CA MET A 1 10.43 22.77 8.60
C MET A 1 9.04 22.50 9.15
N ILE A 2 8.16 23.51 9.18
CA ILE A 2 6.79 23.36 9.68
C ILE A 2 6.04 22.66 8.55
N HIS A 3 5.62 21.42 8.76
CA HIS A 3 4.70 20.77 7.83
C HIS A 3 3.44 21.65 7.78
N PRO A 4 2.99 22.11 6.58
CA PRO A 4 1.72 22.79 6.46
C PRO A 4 0.64 21.93 7.13
N SER A 5 -0.34 22.56 7.78
CA SER A 5 -1.52 21.86 8.29
C SER A 5 -2.06 20.95 7.19
N ILE A 6 -2.12 19.64 7.45
CA ILE A 6 -2.61 18.64 6.50
C ILE A 6 -4.04 19.02 6.14
N ASP A 7 -4.28 19.34 4.86
CA ASP A 7 -5.63 19.53 4.34
C ASP A 7 -6.31 18.16 4.22
N ARG A 8 -7.26 17.89 5.11
CA ARG A 8 -8.00 16.62 5.14
C ARG A 8 -8.99 16.49 3.98
N ASN A 9 -9.37 17.60 3.35
CA ASN A 9 -10.30 17.62 2.22
C ASN A 9 -9.59 17.40 0.86
N GLN A 10 -8.28 17.15 0.87
CA GLN A 10 -7.56 16.90 -0.37
C GLN A 10 -8.00 15.57 -1.00
N GLU A 11 -8.46 15.67 -2.23
CA GLU A 11 -8.88 14.52 -3.04
C GLU A 11 -7.75 14.05 -3.96
N ALA A 12 -7.60 12.74 -4.08
CA ALA A 12 -6.70 12.10 -5.03
C ALA A 12 -7.36 10.87 -5.66
N VAL A 13 -6.95 10.50 -6.87
CA VAL A 13 -7.39 9.22 -7.45
C VAL A 13 -6.62 8.10 -6.76
N GLY A 14 -7.32 7.10 -6.24
CA GLY A 14 -6.65 6.01 -5.54
C GLY A 14 -7.59 4.90 -5.09
N ILE A 15 -7.01 3.73 -4.85
CA ILE A 15 -7.69 2.56 -4.30
C ILE A 15 -6.87 1.96 -3.18
N PHE A 16 -7.53 1.17 -2.34
CA PHE A 16 -6.86 0.22 -1.46
C PHE A 16 -7.47 -1.16 -1.58
N TYR A 17 -6.63 -2.17 -1.36
CA TYR A 17 -7.04 -3.56 -1.38
C TYR A 17 -6.13 -4.40 -0.49
N PHE A 18 -6.61 -5.59 -0.13
CA PHE A 18 -5.77 -6.54 0.59
C PHE A 18 -4.96 -7.37 -0.40
N ASP A 19 -3.63 -7.28 -0.30
CA ASP A 19 -2.70 -8.02 -1.16
C ASP A 19 -2.10 -9.20 -0.37
N PRO A 20 -2.37 -10.46 -0.74
CA PRO A 20 -1.93 -11.62 0.02
C PRO A 20 -0.40 -11.79 0.04
N LEU A 21 0.08 -12.46 1.09
CA LEU A 21 1.50 -12.76 1.27
C LEU A 21 1.80 -14.22 0.87
N PRO A 22 2.79 -14.52 0.00
CA PRO A 22 3.77 -13.67 -0.72
C PRO A 22 3.20 -12.68 -1.75
N THR A 23 3.68 -11.42 -1.69
CA THR A 23 3.30 -10.32 -2.59
C THR A 23 4.27 -10.28 -3.75
N ASN A 24 3.82 -9.69 -4.86
CA ASN A 24 4.65 -9.37 -6.02
C ASN A 24 5.42 -8.04 -5.89
N CYS A 25 5.43 -7.40 -4.70
CA CYS A 25 6.13 -6.14 -4.47
C CYS A 25 7.59 -6.19 -4.95
N VAL A 26 7.99 -5.24 -5.79
CA VAL A 26 9.36 -5.12 -6.32
C VAL A 26 10.40 -4.87 -5.23
N ALA A 27 9.98 -4.29 -4.09
CA ALA A 27 10.82 -4.06 -2.93
C ALA A 27 10.87 -5.25 -1.96
N ASN A 28 10.35 -6.44 -2.33
CA ASN A 28 10.28 -7.60 -1.46
C ASN A 28 11.64 -7.98 -0.84
N TRP A 29 12.74 -7.79 -1.57
CA TRP A 29 14.09 -8.12 -1.12
C TRP A 29 14.61 -7.24 0.04
N VAL A 30 14.14 -5.99 0.17
CA VAL A 30 14.47 -5.08 1.28
C VAL A 30 13.37 -4.97 2.34
N CYS A 31 12.19 -5.51 2.05
CA CYS A 31 11.02 -5.33 2.90
C CYS A 31 11.02 -6.32 4.08
N PRO A 32 10.65 -5.89 5.30
CA PRO A 32 10.57 -6.77 6.48
C PRO A 32 9.66 -7.97 6.26
N ARG A 33 8.71 -7.83 5.35
CA ARG A 33 7.68 -8.80 5.00
C ARG A 33 8.18 -9.87 4.01
N GLY A 34 9.23 -9.56 3.25
CA GLY A 34 9.83 -10.46 2.26
C GLY A 34 11.06 -11.17 2.79
N THR A 35 11.88 -10.49 3.59
CA THR A 35 13.17 -11.02 4.05
C THR A 35 13.45 -10.77 5.54
N GLY A 36 12.55 -10.10 6.26
CA GLY A 36 12.85 -9.59 7.61
C GLY A 36 13.82 -8.41 7.63
N ALA A 37 14.24 -7.88 6.46
CA ALA A 37 15.17 -6.76 6.36
C ALA A 37 14.51 -5.38 6.53
N GLY A 38 15.31 -4.33 6.63
CA GLY A 38 14.84 -2.94 6.78
C GLY A 38 14.30 -2.64 8.18
N TYR A 39 13.13 -3.20 8.50
CA TYR A 39 12.48 -3.03 9.81
C TYR A 39 12.11 -4.36 10.46
N PRO A 40 13.10 -5.16 10.91
CA PRO A 40 12.90 -6.51 11.45
C PRO A 40 11.93 -6.58 12.63
N LYS A 41 11.82 -5.50 13.43
CA LYS A 41 10.84 -5.40 14.53
C LYS A 41 9.38 -5.53 14.09
N TYR A 42 9.09 -5.30 12.81
CA TYR A 42 7.76 -5.43 12.22
C TYR A 42 7.65 -6.69 11.35
N ALA A 43 8.62 -7.59 11.41
CA ALA A 43 8.59 -8.87 10.71
C ALA A 43 8.14 -9.98 11.68
N TYR A 44 7.19 -10.80 11.25
CA TYR A 44 6.77 -12.03 11.92
C TYR A 44 7.71 -13.19 11.64
N SER A 45 8.57 -13.06 10.63
CA SER A 45 9.50 -14.09 10.18
C SER A 45 10.76 -13.45 9.59
N THR A 46 11.89 -14.13 9.73
CA THR A 46 13.14 -13.80 9.01
C THR A 46 13.14 -14.34 7.57
N ARG A 47 12.06 -15.03 7.18
CA ARG A 47 11.77 -15.52 5.83
C ARG A 47 10.54 -14.82 5.27
N PRO A 48 10.23 -14.98 3.97
CA PRO A 48 8.97 -14.47 3.43
C PRO A 48 7.78 -14.87 4.30
N GLU A 49 6.92 -13.91 4.59
CA GLU A 49 5.71 -14.16 5.36
C GLU A 49 4.63 -14.81 4.48
N TYR A 50 3.87 -15.73 5.07
CA TYR A 50 2.77 -16.46 4.43
C TYR A 50 1.52 -16.38 5.29
N GLY A 51 0.34 -16.34 4.67
CA GLY A 51 -0.95 -16.36 5.38
C GLY A 51 -1.40 -15.01 5.94
N TYR A 52 -0.60 -13.96 5.80
CA TYR A 52 -0.93 -12.59 6.15
C TYR A 52 -1.37 -11.80 4.92
N LYS A 53 -1.72 -10.51 5.09
CA LYS A 53 -2.05 -9.60 3.98
C LYS A 53 -1.32 -8.27 4.12
N ASN A 54 -1.04 -7.62 2.99
CA ASN A 54 -0.74 -6.20 2.94
C ASN A 54 -2.06 -5.45 2.79
N LEU A 55 -2.16 -4.29 3.41
CA LEU A 55 -3.13 -3.28 3.04
C LEU A 55 -2.45 -2.36 2.03
N ALA A 56 -2.64 -2.70 0.76
CA ALA A 56 -2.01 -2.03 -0.35
C ALA A 56 -2.82 -0.78 -0.70
N THR A 57 -2.18 0.39 -0.71
CA THR A 57 -2.72 1.62 -1.30
C THR A 57 -2.07 1.81 -2.66
N PHE A 58 -2.87 2.10 -3.67
CA PHE A 58 -2.36 2.46 -4.98
C PHE A 58 -2.97 3.79 -5.42
N LEU A 59 -2.10 4.80 -5.54
CA LEU A 59 -2.46 6.11 -6.07
C LEU A 59 -2.56 5.98 -7.59
N GLY A 60 -3.56 6.60 -8.23
CA GLY A 60 -3.95 6.37 -9.63
C GLY A 60 -2.92 6.70 -10.72
N ALA A 61 -1.63 6.79 -10.38
CA ALA A 61 -0.52 6.99 -11.29
C ALA A 61 0.67 6.13 -10.84
N CYS A 62 1.40 5.60 -11.82
CA CYS A 62 2.65 4.87 -11.64
C CYS A 62 3.67 5.40 -12.66
N SER A 63 4.92 5.65 -12.22
CA SER A 63 5.99 6.12 -13.11
C SER A 63 6.70 4.98 -13.86
N PHE A 64 6.36 3.74 -13.57
CA PHE A 64 6.96 2.55 -14.19
C PHE A 64 5.99 1.92 -15.21
N ASP A 65 6.50 1.57 -16.40
CA ASP A 65 5.76 0.82 -17.41
C ASP A 65 6.15 -0.67 -17.39
N CYS A 66 5.66 -1.38 -16.37
CA CYS A 66 5.96 -2.79 -16.17
C CYS A 66 5.19 -3.67 -17.18
N LEU A 67 5.90 -4.56 -17.89
CA LEU A 67 5.30 -5.53 -18.83
C LEU A 67 4.18 -6.39 -18.20
N PHE A 68 4.30 -6.69 -16.90
CA PHE A 68 3.31 -7.42 -16.11
C PHE A 68 2.83 -6.60 -14.91
N CYS A 69 2.36 -5.37 -15.15
CA CYS A 69 1.86 -4.49 -14.10
C CYS A 69 0.60 -5.07 -13.41
N GLN A 70 0.69 -5.38 -12.11
CA GLN A 70 -0.46 -5.84 -11.33
C GLN A 70 -1.45 -4.74 -10.95
N ASN A 71 -1.07 -3.47 -11.10
CA ASN A 71 -1.96 -2.33 -10.90
C ASN A 71 -2.37 -1.69 -12.23
N SER A 72 -2.37 -2.42 -13.35
CA SER A 72 -2.65 -1.86 -14.69
C SER A 72 -4.00 -1.13 -14.82
N SER A 73 -4.95 -1.42 -13.92
CA SER A 73 -6.21 -0.69 -13.75
C SER A 73 -6.01 0.81 -13.52
N TYR A 74 -4.82 1.25 -13.09
CA TYR A 74 -4.49 2.67 -12.95
C TYR A 74 -4.66 3.46 -14.23
N LYS A 75 -4.46 2.85 -15.41
CA LYS A 75 -4.63 3.52 -16.70
C LYS A 75 -6.07 4.00 -16.85
N GLU A 76 -7.03 3.14 -16.48
CA GLU A 76 -8.45 3.51 -16.43
C GLU A 76 -8.76 4.52 -15.32
N MET A 77 -8.15 4.35 -14.15
CA MET A 77 -8.34 5.29 -13.03
C MET A 77 -7.88 6.71 -13.40
N ALA A 78 -6.73 6.82 -14.06
CA ALA A 78 -6.14 8.08 -14.52
C ALA A 78 -7.02 8.75 -15.59
N ILE A 79 -7.59 7.97 -16.53
CA ILE A 79 -8.51 8.50 -17.55
C ILE A 79 -9.82 8.98 -16.92
N ARG A 80 -10.38 8.20 -16.00
CA ARG A 80 -11.70 8.47 -15.40
C ARG A 80 -11.66 9.48 -14.26
N GLY A 81 -10.49 9.74 -13.70
CA GLY A 81 -10.33 10.49 -12.46
C GLY A 81 -11.02 9.83 -11.26
N LYS A 82 -11.17 8.50 -11.28
CA LYS A 82 -11.95 7.74 -10.27
C LYS A 82 -11.33 6.36 -10.00
N PRO A 83 -11.55 5.78 -8.80
CA PRO A 83 -12.28 6.35 -7.66
C PRO A 83 -11.49 7.45 -6.94
N ILE A 84 -12.21 8.31 -6.22
CA ILE A 84 -11.65 9.39 -5.40
C ILE A 84 -11.37 8.86 -4.01
N PHE A 85 -10.23 9.29 -3.48
CA PHE A 85 -9.64 8.93 -2.21
C PHE A 85 -9.37 10.20 -1.41
N THR A 86 -9.76 10.21 -0.14
CA THR A 86 -9.56 11.33 0.80
C THR A 86 -8.67 10.92 1.97
N ALA A 87 -8.32 11.89 2.82
CA ALA A 87 -7.63 11.61 4.07
C ALA A 87 -8.44 10.70 5.01
N GLU A 88 -9.78 10.75 4.99
CA GLU A 88 -10.60 9.82 5.79
C GLU A 88 -10.40 8.37 5.35
N ASN A 89 -10.25 8.12 4.06
CA ASN A 89 -10.00 6.75 3.59
C ASN A 89 -8.67 6.23 4.15
N LEU A 90 -7.64 7.06 4.23
CA LEU A 90 -6.37 6.68 4.85
C LEU A 90 -6.52 6.42 6.36
N ASP A 91 -7.30 7.24 7.07
CA ASP A 91 -7.60 7.01 8.49
C ASP A 91 -8.29 5.65 8.70
N ASP A 92 -9.25 5.29 7.84
CA ASP A 92 -9.92 3.99 7.89
C ASP A 92 -8.98 2.83 7.57
N MET A 93 -8.06 3.02 6.62
CA MET A 93 -7.00 2.05 6.34
C MET A 93 -6.12 1.79 7.56
N ILE A 94 -5.70 2.86 8.26
CA ILE A 94 -4.90 2.75 9.47
C ILE A 94 -5.68 2.02 10.56
N LYS A 95 -6.96 2.32 10.77
CA LYS A 95 -7.83 1.60 11.74
C LYS A 95 -7.94 0.11 11.43
N VAL A 96 -8.09 -0.25 10.15
CA VAL A 96 -8.12 -1.65 9.71
C VAL A 96 -6.78 -2.34 10.01
N SER A 97 -5.66 -1.69 9.71
CA SER A 97 -4.33 -2.24 9.99
C SER A 97 -4.12 -2.43 11.50
N LEU A 98 -4.46 -1.45 12.33
CA LEU A 98 -4.30 -1.50 13.79
C LEU A 98 -5.21 -2.53 14.46
N SER A 99 -6.47 -2.64 14.04
CA SER A 99 -7.43 -3.60 14.62
C SER A 99 -7.17 -5.05 14.22
N SER A 100 -6.35 -5.28 13.19
CA SER A 100 -6.02 -6.61 12.68
C SER A 100 -5.01 -7.39 13.53
N GLY A 101 -4.49 -6.83 14.64
CA GLY A 101 -3.45 -7.47 15.45
C GLY A 101 -2.09 -7.59 14.74
N GLY A 102 -1.86 -6.72 13.75
CA GLY A 102 -0.65 -6.64 12.94
C GLY A 102 -0.57 -7.66 11.79
N ILE A 103 -1.62 -8.45 11.55
CA ILE A 103 -1.68 -9.35 10.38
C ILE A 103 -1.72 -8.58 9.05
N ILE A 104 -1.92 -7.26 9.12
CA ILE A 104 -2.01 -6.33 7.99
C ILE A 104 -0.94 -5.24 8.08
N LYS A 105 -0.08 -5.17 7.06
CA LYS A 105 0.98 -4.14 6.94
C LYS A 105 0.67 -3.17 5.79
N PHE A 106 0.97 -1.89 5.99
CA PHE A 106 0.74 -0.85 4.98
C PHE A 106 1.75 -0.97 3.83
N ASP A 107 1.26 -0.99 2.59
CA ASP A 107 2.06 -1.13 1.37
C ASP A 107 1.65 -0.06 0.36
N LEU A 108 2.47 0.97 0.19
CA LEU A 108 2.22 1.99 -0.80
C LEU A 108 2.75 1.50 -2.16
N LYS A 109 1.83 1.14 -3.03
CA LYS A 109 2.09 0.77 -4.42
C LYS A 109 2.24 2.07 -5.24
N ALA A 110 3.31 2.16 -6.02
CA ALA A 110 3.63 3.26 -6.92
C ALA A 110 3.99 2.75 -8.31
#